data_AF-A0A5C4K2S8-F1
#
_entry.id   AF-A0A5C4K2S8-F1
#
_cell.length_a   1.000
_cell.length_b   1.000
_cell.length_c   1.000
_cell.angle_alpha   90.00
_cell.angle_beta   90.00
_cell.angle_gamma   90.00
#
_symmetry.space_group_name_H-M   'P 1'
#
loop_
_entity.id
_entity.type
_entity.pdbx_description
1 polymer ?
#
loop_
_entity_poly.entity_id
_entity_poly.type
_entity_poly.pdbx_seq_one_letter_code
_entity_poly.pdbx_strand_id
1 'polypeptide(L)' 'MSAASPEHRFVHPPRNTSAKPAPKKATPAEHRVQVAAARLRVTLDERLGRETPAKTKALAKEPI' A
#
# COMPACT_ATOMS: atom_id res chain seq x y z
N MET A 1 20.74 -33.75 -31.17
CA MET A 1 19.77 -32.66 -31.36
C MET A 1 18.84 -32.64 -30.16
N SER A 2 18.86 -31.54 -29.42
CA SER A 2 18.23 -31.35 -28.10
C SER A 2 16.75 -30.95 -28.23
N ALA A 3 15.92 -31.44 -27.31
CA ALA A 3 14.71 -30.75 -26.88
C ALA A 3 14.44 -31.11 -25.41
N ALA A 4 15.23 -30.54 -24.51
CA ALA A 4 14.86 -30.48 -23.10
C ALA A 4 13.81 -29.37 -22.96
N SER A 5 12.54 -29.74 -22.81
CA SER A 5 11.49 -28.80 -22.42
C SER A 5 11.80 -28.29 -21.01
N PRO A 6 12.03 -26.99 -20.79
CA PRO A 6 12.04 -26.48 -19.43
C PRO A 6 10.57 -26.29 -19.03
N GLU A 7 10.10 -27.15 -18.13
CA GLU A 7 8.93 -26.87 -17.32
C GLU A 7 9.17 -25.52 -16.61
N HIS A 8 8.62 -24.45 -17.18
CA HIS A 8 8.54 -23.16 -16.53
C HIS A 8 7.54 -23.30 -15.39
N ARG A 9 8.05 -23.82 -14.26
CA ARG A 9 7.44 -23.71 -12.94
C ARG A 9 7.33 -22.22 -12.64
N PHE A 10 6.22 -21.60 -13.04
CA PHE A 10 5.81 -20.28 -12.60
C PHE A 10 5.48 -20.40 -11.11
N VAL A 11 6.52 -20.41 -10.29
CA VAL A 11 6.42 -20.14 -8.86
C VAL A 11 6.04 -18.66 -8.78
N HIS A 12 4.75 -18.38 -8.71
CA HIS A 12 4.28 -17.06 -8.32
C HIS A 12 4.89 -16.76 -6.94
N PRO A 13 5.79 -15.78 -6.77
CA PRO A 13 6.18 -15.39 -5.44
C PRO A 13 4.93 -14.82 -4.74
N PRO A 14 4.70 -15.13 -3.46
CA PRO A 14 3.53 -14.63 -2.75
C PRO A 14 3.57 -13.10 -2.79
N ARG A 15 2.52 -12.52 -3.37
CA ARG A 15 2.24 -11.08 -3.38
C ARG A 15 1.89 -10.64 -1.96
N ASN A 16 2.88 -10.59 -1.10
CA ASN A 16 2.75 -9.98 0.22
C ASN A 16 4.09 -9.41 0.67
N THR A 17 4.58 -8.41 -0.06
CA THR A 17 5.45 -7.43 0.56
C THR A 17 4.53 -6.32 1.04
N SER A 18 4.32 -6.30 2.36
CA SER A 18 4.05 -5.08 3.10
C SER A 18 5.18 -4.10 2.78
N ALA A 19 5.05 -3.41 1.65
CA ALA A 19 5.98 -2.41 1.21
C ALA A 19 5.91 -1.28 2.24
N LYS A 20 6.80 -1.34 3.25
CA LYS A 20 7.29 -0.13 3.89
C LYS A 20 7.74 0.77 2.74
N PRO A 21 7.15 1.96 2.56
CA PRO A 21 7.64 2.85 1.53
C PRO A 21 9.09 3.17 1.89
N ALA A 22 10.00 2.74 1.00
CA ALA A 22 11.37 3.24 1.02
C ALA A 22 11.31 4.77 0.97
N PRO A 23 12.26 5.50 1.60
CA PRO A 23 12.27 6.96 1.59
C PRO A 23 12.74 7.48 0.22
N LYS A 24 12.03 7.11 -0.84
CA LYS A 24 12.03 7.85 -2.09
C LYS A 24 11.03 8.98 -1.87
N LYS A 25 11.45 10.23 -2.08
CA LYS A 25 10.58 11.41 -1.99
C LYS A 25 9.29 11.07 -2.76
N ALA A 26 8.19 10.89 -2.03
CA ALA A 26 6.94 10.47 -2.62
C ALA A 26 6.57 11.46 -3.72
N THR A 27 6.32 10.96 -4.92
CA THR A 27 5.84 11.82 -6.00
C THR A 27 4.53 12.48 -5.57
N PRO A 28 4.17 13.66 -6.09
CA PRO A 28 2.89 14.29 -5.77
C PRO A 28 1.68 13.38 -6.04
N ALA A 29 1.78 12.42 -6.96
CA ALA A 29 0.74 11.41 -7.17
C ALA A 29 0.66 10.40 -6.01
N GLU A 30 1.80 9.90 -5.53
CA GLU A 30 1.85 8.99 -4.38
C GLU A 30 1.36 9.66 -3.10
N HIS A 31 1.68 10.94 -2.89
CA HIS A 31 1.18 11.72 -1.75
C HIS A 31 -0.35 11.74 -1.71
N ARG A 32 -0.99 12.05 -2.84
CA ARG A 32 -2.45 12.06 -2.98
C ARG A 32 -3.08 10.70 -2.66
N VAL A 33 -2.44 9.61 -3.10
CA VAL A 33 -2.87 8.25 -2.78
C VAL A 33 -2.75 7.96 -1.29
N GLN A 34 -1.67 8.40 -0.64
CA GLN A 34 -1.49 8.24 0.81
C GLN A 34 -2.56 9.00 1.59
N VAL A 35 -2.87 10.25 1.21
CA VAL A 35 -3.95 11.05 1.81
C VAL A 35 -5.30 10.34 1.65
N ALA A 36 -5.61 9.84 0.46
CA ALA A 36 -6.84 9.09 0.20
C ALA A 36 -6.93 7.80 1.04
N ALA A 37 -5.85 7.03 1.12
CA ALA A 37 -5.79 5.82 1.93
C ALA A 37 -5.95 6.12 3.44
N ALA A 38 -5.35 7.22 3.91
CA ALA A 38 -5.49 7.67 5.29
C ALA A 38 -6.94 8.08 5.62
N ARG A 39 -7.60 8.83 4.72
CA ARG A 39 -9.02 9.18 4.87
C ARG A 39 -9.91 7.94 4.96
N LEU A 40 -9.70 6.98 4.05
CA LEU A 40 -10.46 5.72 4.06
C LEU A 40 -10.28 4.98 5.40
N ARG A 41 -9.04 4.91 5.90
CA ARG A 41 -8.75 4.24 7.18
C ARG A 41 -9.43 4.94 8.36
N VAL A 42 -9.43 6.27 8.41
CA VAL A 42 -10.15 7.04 9.44
C VAL A 42 -11.62 6.67 9.45
N THR A 43 -12.29 6.72 8.29
CA THR A 43 -13.72 6.41 8.18
C THR A 43 -14.04 4.96 8.56
N LEU A 44 -13.19 4.01 8.18
CA LEU A 44 -13.40 2.60 8.54
C LEU A 44 -13.17 2.35 10.03
N ASP A 45 -12.13 2.94 10.61
CA ASP A 45 -11.85 2.81 12.03
C ASP A 45 -12.98 3.42 12.87
N GLU A 46 -13.51 4.60 12.50
CA GLU A 46 -14.70 5.19 13.13
C GLU A 46 -15.93 4.28 13.06
N ARG A 47 -16.20 3.68 11.89
CA ARG A 47 -17.31 2.73 11.71
C ARG A 47 -17.15 1.45 12.52
N LEU A 48 -15.92 1.01 12.73
CA LEU A 48 -15.60 -0.19 13.51
C LEU A 48 -15.43 0.09 15.01
N GLY A 49 -15.59 1.36 15.44
CA GLY A 49 -15.33 1.77 16.82
C GLY A 49 -13.87 1.61 17.25
N ARG A 50 -12.94 1.64 16.30
CA ARG A 50 -11.50 1.51 16.51
C ARG A 50 -10.85 2.88 16.54
N GLU A 51 -9.84 3.05 17.40
CA GLU A 51 -9.07 4.29 17.41
C GLU A 51 -8.13 4.37 16.21
N THR A 52 -8.30 5.41 15.38
CA THR A 52 -7.36 5.70 14.30
C THR A 52 -6.08 6.35 14.85
N PRO A 53 -4.88 5.89 14.45
CA PRO A 53 -3.63 6.51 14.85
C PRO A 53 -3.55 8.01 14.47
N ALA A 54 -3.01 8.84 15.37
CA ALA A 54 -2.91 10.29 15.19
C ALA A 54 -2.16 10.69 13.90
N LYS A 55 -1.12 9.93 13.52
CA LYS A 55 -0.36 10.14 12.27
C LYS A 55 -1.24 9.99 11.03
N THR A 56 -2.15 9.02 11.03
CA THR A 56 -3.09 8.80 9.92
C THR A 56 -4.17 9.88 9.89
N LYS A 57 -4.65 10.34 11.06
CA LYS A 57 -5.59 11.47 11.13
C LYS A 57 -4.98 12.77 10.58
N ALA A 58 -3.70 13.02 10.86
CA ALA A 58 -2.99 14.18 10.34
C ALA A 58 -2.85 14.09 8.82
N LEU A 59 -2.40 12.94 8.31
CA LEU A 59 -2.23 12.71 6.87
C LEU A 59 -3.56 12.76 6.10
N ALA A 60 -4.67 12.33 6.72
CA ALA A 60 -6.00 12.45 6.13
C ALA A 60 -6.47 13.90 5.95
N LYS A 61 -5.97 14.84 6.77
CA LYS A 61 -6.31 16.26 6.71
C LYS A 61 -5.48 17.05 5.69
N GLU A 62 -4.44 16.45 5.12
CA GLU A 62 -3.62 17.13 4.14
C GLU A 62 -4.42 17.42 2.85
N PRO A 63 -4.17 18.57 2.20
CA PRO A 63 -4.74 18.90 0.90
C PRO A 63 -4.16 18.00 -0.20
N ILE A 64 -4.99 17.70 -1.21
CA ILE A 64 -4.70 16.82 -2.36
C ILE A 64 -4.35 17.69 -3.57
#